data_AF-A0A2H3BZP4-F1
#
_entry.id   AF-A0A2H3BZP4-F1
#
_cell.length_a   1.000
_cell.length_b   1.000
_cell.length_c   1.000
_cell.angle_alpha   90.00
_cell.angle_beta   90.00
_cell.angle_gamma   90.00
#
_symmetry.space_group_name_H-M   'P 1'
#
loop_
_entity.id
_entity.type
_entity.pdbx_description
1 polymer ?
#
loop_
_entity_poly.entity_id
_entity_poly.type
_entity_poly.pdbx_seq_one_letter_code
_entity_poly.pdbx_strand_id
1 'polypeptide(L)'
;MSSKLFQLVKVGKMTLQNRVVLAPMSRMRASKAHVPHLPIVKDYYVQRAHTPGTFLVSEATFIAAKAGGMDHAPGIWSDEQIEIWKQVTDAVHEKGCFIYCQLWALGRAGNPEILDREGFPYVSASDVPLTGRSRAPRPLTVDEIKEYPGIYAQAALNAVKAGFDGVEINGAHGHLLDQFTRDAANTRTDEYGGSIENRVRFPLEVIEAVVKAVGAERTAYRISPWNGFQDMNMKEPKPTFAHLVSQI
;
A
#
# COMPACT_ATOMS: atom_id res chain seq x y z
N MET A 1 -5.05 -21.26 30.83
CA MET A 1 -3.96 -20.85 29.91
C MET A 1 -4.24 -19.43 29.44
N SER A 2 -3.25 -18.56 29.31
CA SER A 2 -3.47 -17.21 28.76
C SER A 2 -3.85 -17.29 27.27
N SER A 3 -4.69 -16.37 26.80
CA SER A 3 -5.13 -16.29 25.40
C SER A 3 -3.92 -16.18 24.44
N LYS A 4 -3.99 -16.85 23.27
CA LYS A 4 -3.00 -16.71 22.19
C LYS A 4 -2.77 -15.26 21.77
N LEU A 5 -3.78 -14.39 21.96
CA LEU A 5 -3.71 -12.96 21.62
C LEU A 5 -2.59 -12.23 22.38
N PHE A 6 -2.25 -12.68 23.60
CA PHE A 6 -1.25 -12.04 24.47
C PHE A 6 0.02 -12.89 24.61
N GLN A 7 0.30 -13.74 23.63
CA GLN A 7 1.52 -14.52 23.56
C GLN A 7 2.47 -13.93 22.54
N LEU A 8 3.77 -14.03 22.82
CA LEU A 8 4.84 -13.62 21.91
C LEU A 8 4.65 -14.25 20.52
N VAL A 9 4.97 -13.49 19.48
CA VAL A 9 5.03 -13.99 18.11
C VAL A 9 6.11 -13.26 17.33
N LYS A 10 6.83 -14.00 16.49
CA LYS A 10 7.79 -13.40 15.56
C LYS A 10 7.09 -13.08 14.24
N VAL A 11 7.23 -11.85 13.77
CA VAL A 11 6.74 -11.39 12.46
C VAL A 11 7.92 -10.74 11.76
N GLY A 12 8.40 -11.35 10.67
CA GLY A 12 9.63 -10.91 10.03
C GLY A 12 10.82 -10.94 11.00
N LYS A 13 11.47 -9.78 11.19
CA LYS A 13 12.54 -9.58 12.19
C LYS A 13 12.05 -9.11 13.57
N MET A 14 10.76 -8.82 13.72
CA MET A 14 10.17 -8.25 14.93
C MET A 14 9.69 -9.36 15.88
N THR A 15 9.93 -9.20 17.17
CA THR A 15 9.33 -10.04 18.22
C THR A 15 8.24 -9.24 18.92
N LEU A 16 6.99 -9.52 18.58
CA LEU A 16 5.83 -8.83 19.12
C LEU A 16 5.45 -9.40 20.48
N GLN A 17 5.02 -8.53 21.39
CA GLN A 17 4.59 -8.95 22.74
C GLN A 17 3.11 -9.34 22.82
N ASN A 18 2.35 -8.99 21.79
CA ASN A 18 0.95 -9.32 21.64
C ASN A 18 0.59 -9.38 20.14
N ARG A 19 -0.61 -9.84 19.82
CA ARG A 19 -1.10 -9.99 18.44
C ARG A 19 -2.17 -8.95 18.09
N VAL A 20 -2.22 -7.83 18.82
CA VAL A 20 -3.08 -6.68 18.51
C VAL A 20 -2.27 -5.73 17.64
N VAL A 21 -2.76 -5.50 16.42
CA VAL A 21 -2.05 -4.71 15.41
C VAL A 21 -2.87 -3.46 15.09
N LEU A 22 -2.21 -2.30 15.02
CA LEU A 22 -2.84 -1.12 14.43
C LEU A 22 -2.90 -1.31 12.91
N ALA A 23 -4.09 -1.56 12.38
CA ALA A 23 -4.32 -1.61 10.94
C ALA A 23 -4.04 -0.22 10.31
N PRO A 24 -3.66 -0.17 9.02
CA PRO A 24 -3.38 1.09 8.35
C PRO A 24 -4.68 1.89 8.16
N MET A 25 -4.65 3.17 8.55
CA MET A 25 -5.82 4.05 8.55
C MET A 25 -5.46 5.41 7.97
N SER A 26 -5.83 5.69 6.72
CA SER A 26 -5.69 7.02 6.11
C SER A 26 -6.34 8.08 6.98
N ARG A 27 -5.55 9.07 7.43
CA ARG A 27 -6.06 10.15 8.28
C ARG A 27 -6.10 11.48 7.54
N MET A 28 -5.44 11.64 6.40
CA MET A 28 -5.50 12.91 5.65
C MET A 28 -4.90 14.09 6.45
N ARG A 29 -3.80 13.87 7.18
CA ARG A 29 -3.09 14.88 8.00
C ARG A 29 -1.70 15.21 7.42
N ALA A 30 -1.54 15.16 6.11
CA ALA A 30 -0.35 15.66 5.41
C ALA A 30 -0.64 17.01 4.72
N SER A 31 0.42 17.70 4.33
CA SER A 31 0.34 18.87 3.46
C SER A 31 -0.09 18.47 2.04
N LYS A 32 -0.34 19.46 1.16
CA LYS A 32 -0.53 19.21 -0.28
C LYS A 32 0.73 18.72 -0.99
N ALA A 33 1.90 18.89 -0.38
CA ALA A 33 3.15 18.26 -0.84
C ALA A 33 3.33 16.83 -0.28
N HIS A 34 2.29 16.28 0.35
CA HIS A 34 2.26 14.94 0.93
C HIS A 34 3.28 14.72 2.07
N VAL A 35 3.76 15.81 2.67
CA VAL A 35 4.60 15.79 3.88
C VAL A 35 3.69 15.68 5.11
N PRO A 36 3.83 14.66 5.98
CA PRO A 36 3.01 14.55 7.19
C PRO A 36 3.12 15.78 8.11
N HIS A 37 2.03 16.19 8.77
CA HIS A 37 2.08 17.31 9.70
C HIS A 37 2.57 16.90 11.10
N LEU A 38 3.62 17.55 11.58
CA LEU A 38 4.07 17.45 12.97
C LEU A 38 3.54 18.61 13.82
N PRO A 39 3.31 18.40 15.14
CA PRO A 39 3.54 17.15 15.89
C PRO A 39 2.40 16.13 15.77
N ILE A 40 1.24 16.51 15.20
CA ILE A 40 0.00 15.71 15.29
C ILE A 40 0.13 14.27 14.78
N VAL A 41 0.86 14.03 13.68
CA VAL A 41 1.06 12.67 13.15
C VAL A 41 1.94 11.84 14.08
N LYS A 42 3.04 12.40 14.60
CA LYS A 42 3.91 11.71 15.56
C LYS A 42 3.13 11.36 16.84
N ASP A 43 2.44 12.34 17.44
CA ASP A 43 1.70 12.14 18.68
C ASP A 43 0.62 11.07 18.51
N TYR A 44 -0.03 11.01 17.34
CA TYR A 44 -1.02 9.99 17.00
C TYR A 44 -0.45 8.56 17.05
N TYR A 45 0.73 8.33 16.45
CA TYR A 45 1.37 7.01 16.45
C TYR A 45 1.97 6.67 17.81
N VAL A 46 2.58 7.63 18.51
CA VAL A 46 3.13 7.43 19.86
C VAL A 46 2.03 7.01 20.85
N GLN A 47 0.85 7.63 20.77
CA GLN A 47 -0.30 7.24 21.61
C GLN A 47 -0.76 5.80 21.35
N ARG A 48 -0.56 5.27 20.13
CA ARG A 48 -0.91 3.89 19.73
C ARG A 48 0.22 2.89 19.96
N ALA A 49 1.45 3.36 20.02
CA ALA A 49 2.63 2.63 20.43
C ALA A 49 2.78 2.60 21.97
N HIS A 50 1.68 2.58 22.72
CA HIS A 50 1.73 2.69 24.19
C HIS A 50 2.33 1.45 24.87
N THR A 51 2.04 0.26 24.35
CA THR A 51 2.46 -1.02 24.94
C THR A 51 3.67 -1.57 24.17
N PRO A 52 4.84 -1.78 24.80
CA PRO A 52 6.02 -2.32 24.13
C PRO A 52 5.74 -3.60 23.33
N GLY A 53 6.40 -3.74 22.19
CA GLY A 53 6.21 -4.85 21.25
C GLY A 53 4.88 -4.82 20.49
N THR A 54 4.16 -3.69 20.48
CA THR A 54 3.00 -3.49 19.61
C THR A 54 3.45 -3.27 18.17
N PHE A 55 2.73 -3.89 17.23
CA PHE A 55 2.95 -3.70 15.80
C PHE A 55 1.94 -2.69 15.23
N LEU A 56 2.44 -1.69 14.52
CA LEU A 56 1.65 -0.69 13.83
C LEU A 56 1.88 -0.80 12.31
N VAL A 57 0.85 -0.50 11.54
CA VAL A 57 1.00 -0.21 10.12
C VAL A 57 0.59 1.24 9.91
N SER A 58 1.45 2.01 9.23
CA SER A 58 1.17 3.41 8.91
C SER A 58 -0.09 3.54 8.09
N GLU A 59 -0.65 4.73 8.05
CA GLU A 59 -1.59 5.09 7.00
C GLU A 59 -1.01 4.87 5.60
N ALA A 60 -1.90 4.64 4.64
CA ALA A 60 -1.53 4.39 3.26
C ALA A 60 -0.71 5.55 2.72
N THR A 61 0.50 5.26 2.24
CA THR A 61 1.53 6.23 1.88
C THR A 61 1.90 6.07 0.40
N PHE A 62 1.79 7.15 -0.36
CA PHE A 62 2.02 7.13 -1.80
C PHE A 62 3.48 6.85 -2.13
N ILE A 63 3.68 5.93 -3.08
CA ILE A 63 5.01 5.50 -3.55
C ILE A 63 5.70 6.55 -4.45
N ALA A 64 4.91 7.40 -5.10
CA ALA A 64 5.35 8.46 -5.99
C ALA A 64 4.21 9.46 -6.20
N ALA A 65 4.53 10.67 -6.67
CA ALA A 65 3.52 11.67 -6.97
C ALA A 65 2.47 11.16 -7.99
N LYS A 66 2.91 10.49 -9.08
CA LYS A 66 2.01 9.89 -10.09
C LYS A 66 1.12 8.76 -9.57
N ALA A 67 1.40 8.23 -8.37
CA ALA A 67 0.61 7.17 -7.74
C ALA A 67 -0.48 7.73 -6.80
N GLY A 68 -0.49 9.05 -6.60
CA GLY A 68 -1.43 9.78 -5.76
C GLY A 68 -2.77 10.07 -6.44
N GLY A 69 -3.25 11.30 -6.28
CA GLY A 69 -4.61 11.70 -6.65
C GLY A 69 -5.54 11.94 -5.44
N MET A 70 -4.97 12.18 -4.25
CA MET A 70 -5.71 12.71 -3.11
C MET A 70 -4.86 13.73 -2.36
N ASP A 71 -5.42 14.92 -2.14
CA ASP A 71 -4.82 15.93 -1.26
C ASP A 71 -4.70 15.39 0.17
N HIS A 72 -3.65 15.80 0.88
CA HIS A 72 -3.45 15.54 2.32
C HIS A 72 -3.19 14.09 2.75
N ALA A 73 -3.08 13.12 1.84
CA ALA A 73 -2.49 11.81 2.13
C ALA A 73 -0.95 11.89 2.07
N PRO A 74 -0.20 11.11 2.87
CA PRO A 74 1.26 11.22 2.90
C PRO A 74 1.96 10.48 1.75
N GLY A 75 3.21 10.85 1.50
CA GLY A 75 4.12 10.24 0.52
C GLY A 75 5.43 9.75 1.14
N ILE A 76 6.24 9.03 0.34
CA ILE A 76 7.58 8.55 0.74
C ILE A 76 8.59 8.55 -0.44
N TRP A 77 8.59 9.59 -1.27
CA TRP A 77 9.53 9.73 -2.40
C TRP A 77 10.52 10.89 -2.27
N SER A 78 10.21 11.92 -1.47
CA SER A 78 11.10 13.07 -1.26
C SER A 78 11.87 12.98 0.05
N ASP A 79 13.03 13.62 0.13
CA ASP A 79 13.84 13.65 1.36
C ASP A 79 13.09 14.31 2.52
N GLU A 80 12.27 15.33 2.27
CA GLU A 80 11.44 15.97 3.31
C GLU A 80 10.42 15.00 3.89
N GLN A 81 9.74 14.22 3.04
CA GLN A 81 8.80 13.19 3.50
C GLN A 81 9.51 12.12 4.33
N ILE A 82 10.68 11.66 3.87
CA ILE A 82 11.49 10.65 4.55
C ILE A 82 11.93 11.14 5.93
N GLU A 83 12.41 12.38 6.04
CA GLU A 83 12.86 12.96 7.29
C GLU A 83 11.71 13.12 8.30
N ILE A 84 10.54 13.56 7.84
CA ILE A 84 9.36 13.66 8.72
C ILE A 84 8.89 12.28 9.18
N TRP A 85 8.86 11.29 8.28
CA TRP A 85 8.55 9.91 8.67
C TRP A 85 9.57 9.34 9.65
N LYS A 86 10.84 9.70 9.51
CA LYS A 86 11.89 9.28 10.44
C LYS A 86 11.63 9.73 11.87
N GLN A 87 11.19 10.97 12.07
CA GLN A 87 10.81 11.46 13.39
C GLN A 87 9.62 10.68 13.99
N VAL A 88 8.72 10.17 13.15
CA VAL A 88 7.58 9.33 13.59
C VAL A 88 8.06 7.93 13.98
N THR A 89 8.88 7.28 13.14
CA THR A 89 9.38 5.93 13.41
C THR A 89 10.30 5.90 14.63
N ASP A 90 11.20 6.88 14.76
CA ASP A 90 12.08 7.01 15.92
C ASP A 90 11.26 7.11 17.22
N ALA A 91 10.19 7.91 17.24
CA ALA A 91 9.32 8.05 18.40
C ALA A 91 8.50 6.78 18.71
N VAL A 92 8.14 5.97 17.70
CA VAL A 92 7.51 4.66 17.90
C VAL A 92 8.52 3.66 18.48
N HIS A 93 9.75 3.66 17.98
CA HIS A 93 10.84 2.79 18.43
C HIS A 93 11.29 3.11 19.86
N GLU A 94 11.27 4.39 20.27
CA GLU A 94 11.49 4.81 21.67
C GLU A 94 10.47 4.19 22.64
N LYS A 95 9.28 3.81 22.16
CA LYS A 95 8.28 3.05 22.95
C LYS A 95 8.50 1.54 22.92
N GLY A 96 9.58 1.06 22.29
CA GLY A 96 9.85 -0.36 22.08
C GLY A 96 8.82 -1.04 21.18
N CYS A 97 8.13 -0.29 20.32
CA CYS A 97 7.14 -0.79 19.37
C CYS A 97 7.71 -0.87 17.96
N PHE A 98 6.94 -1.42 17.03
CA PHE A 98 7.35 -1.59 15.64
C PHE A 98 6.34 -0.98 14.68
N ILE A 99 6.79 -0.55 13.51
CA ILE A 99 5.93 0.07 12.50
C ILE A 99 6.34 -0.31 11.07
N TYR A 100 5.35 -0.70 10.25
CA TYR A 100 5.50 -0.88 8.81
C TYR A 100 4.90 0.31 8.05
N CYS A 101 5.50 0.66 6.90
CA CYS A 101 4.94 1.65 5.98
C CYS A 101 3.99 0.96 4.97
N GLN A 102 2.73 1.38 4.90
CA GLN A 102 1.83 0.85 3.87
C GLN A 102 2.04 1.58 2.53
N LEU A 103 2.56 0.89 1.51
CA LEU A 103 2.86 1.44 0.18
C LEU A 103 1.61 1.44 -0.71
N TRP A 104 1.33 2.57 -1.36
CA TRP A 104 0.05 2.83 -2.00
C TRP A 104 0.15 3.48 -3.38
N ALA A 105 -0.65 2.97 -4.32
CA ALA A 105 -0.93 3.60 -5.61
C ALA A 105 -2.43 3.53 -5.90
N LEU A 106 -3.06 4.66 -6.22
CA LEU A 106 -4.52 4.74 -6.27
C LEU A 106 -5.13 4.11 -7.52
N GLY A 107 -4.50 4.26 -8.68
CA GLY A 107 -5.14 3.95 -9.96
C GLY A 107 -6.48 4.71 -10.10
N ARG A 108 -7.55 4.01 -10.52
CA ARG A 108 -8.87 4.65 -10.73
C ARG A 108 -9.54 5.22 -9.47
N ALA A 109 -8.99 4.96 -8.29
CA ALA A 109 -9.46 5.58 -7.05
C ALA A 109 -9.03 7.06 -6.93
N GLY A 110 -7.94 7.46 -7.58
CA GLY A 110 -7.41 8.83 -7.52
C GLY A 110 -8.38 9.83 -8.12
N ASN A 111 -8.50 11.01 -7.53
CA ASN A 111 -9.32 12.10 -8.06
C ASN A 111 -8.69 12.65 -9.36
N PRO A 112 -9.38 12.60 -10.51
CA PRO A 112 -8.82 13.03 -11.78
C PRO A 112 -8.48 14.52 -11.83
N GLU A 113 -9.26 15.37 -11.16
CA GLU A 113 -9.02 16.82 -11.13
C GLU A 113 -7.73 17.18 -10.37
N ILE A 114 -7.44 16.45 -9.29
CA ILE A 114 -6.18 16.55 -8.54
C ILE A 114 -5.01 16.09 -9.41
N LEU A 115 -5.15 14.97 -10.10
CA LEU A 115 -4.11 14.44 -10.99
C LEU A 115 -3.83 15.41 -12.15
N ASP A 116 -4.86 15.98 -12.79
CA ASP A 116 -4.68 16.96 -13.86
C ASP A 116 -3.97 18.22 -13.35
N ARG A 117 -4.35 18.73 -12.17
CA ARG A 117 -3.71 19.87 -11.52
C ARG A 117 -2.22 19.60 -11.23
N GLU A 118 -1.87 18.37 -10.93
CA GLU A 118 -0.49 17.93 -10.65
C GLU A 118 0.27 17.47 -11.91
N GLY A 119 -0.38 17.45 -13.07
CA GLY A 119 0.22 17.05 -14.34
C GLY A 119 0.43 15.54 -14.50
N PHE A 120 -0.34 14.72 -13.77
CA PHE A 120 -0.25 13.25 -13.82
C PHE A 120 -1.47 12.61 -14.50
N PRO A 121 -1.28 11.45 -15.17
CA PRO A 121 -2.38 10.78 -15.84
C PRO A 121 -3.29 10.05 -14.84
N TYR A 122 -4.60 10.10 -15.10
CA TYR A 122 -5.58 9.25 -14.42
C TYR A 122 -5.59 7.85 -15.06
N VAL A 123 -5.11 6.84 -14.32
CA VAL A 123 -4.78 5.51 -14.87
C VAL A 123 -5.39 4.35 -14.10
N SER A 124 -5.46 3.17 -14.72
CA SER A 124 -5.97 1.92 -14.15
C SER A 124 -5.49 0.71 -14.98
N ALA A 125 -5.95 -0.49 -14.62
CA ALA A 125 -5.76 -1.69 -15.44
C ALA A 125 -6.45 -1.59 -16.81
N SER A 126 -7.70 -1.12 -16.83
CA SER A 126 -8.53 -0.88 -18.01
C SER A 126 -9.29 0.45 -17.90
N ASP A 127 -9.99 0.84 -18.95
CA ASP A 127 -10.82 2.05 -19.06
C ASP A 127 -12.19 1.94 -18.38
N VAL A 128 -12.28 1.11 -17.34
CA VAL A 128 -13.52 0.90 -16.58
C VAL A 128 -13.64 1.97 -15.48
N PRO A 129 -14.58 2.93 -15.58
CA PRO A 129 -14.77 3.95 -14.56
C PRO A 129 -15.36 3.36 -13.27
N LEU A 130 -15.15 4.06 -12.14
CA LEU A 130 -15.92 3.80 -10.92
C LEU A 130 -17.36 4.29 -11.11
N THR A 131 -18.32 3.59 -10.49
CA THR A 131 -19.72 3.98 -10.44
C THR A 131 -19.84 5.42 -9.95
N GLY A 132 -20.56 6.25 -10.71
CA GLY A 132 -20.74 7.68 -10.42
C GLY A 132 -19.60 8.59 -10.92
N ARG A 133 -18.57 8.06 -11.60
CA ARG A 133 -17.56 8.86 -12.30
C ARG A 133 -17.84 8.92 -13.79
N SER A 134 -17.83 10.13 -14.35
CA SER A 134 -18.01 10.37 -15.79
C SER A 134 -16.75 10.13 -16.62
N ARG A 135 -15.56 10.35 -16.03
CA ARG A 135 -14.27 10.15 -16.70
C ARG A 135 -13.74 8.74 -16.46
N ALA A 136 -13.51 8.00 -17.55
CA ALA A 136 -12.79 6.74 -17.52
C ALA A 136 -11.28 6.97 -17.28
N PRO A 137 -10.61 6.09 -16.51
CA PRO A 137 -9.15 6.09 -16.43
C PRO A 137 -8.55 5.63 -17.76
N ARG A 138 -7.33 6.04 -18.05
CA ARG A 138 -6.56 5.49 -19.17
C ARG A 138 -5.98 4.12 -18.76
N PRO A 139 -6.11 3.06 -19.57
CA PRO A 139 -5.37 1.82 -19.34
C PRO A 139 -3.86 2.10 -19.35
N LEU A 140 -3.14 1.58 -18.37
CA LEU A 140 -1.67 1.61 -18.41
C LEU A 140 -1.18 0.80 -19.62
N THR A 141 -0.14 1.29 -20.28
CA THR A 141 0.62 0.51 -21.26
C THR A 141 1.47 -0.55 -20.54
N VAL A 142 1.90 -1.60 -21.25
CA VAL A 142 2.81 -2.61 -20.71
C VAL A 142 4.10 -1.99 -20.17
N ASP A 143 4.66 -1.01 -20.88
CA ASP A 143 5.89 -0.34 -20.45
C ASP A 143 5.67 0.44 -19.14
N GLU A 144 4.56 1.17 -19.03
CA GLU A 144 4.23 1.87 -17.78
C GLU A 144 4.01 0.90 -16.62
N ILE A 145 3.38 -0.26 -16.85
CA ILE A 145 3.20 -1.30 -15.83
C ILE A 145 4.57 -1.77 -15.31
N LYS A 146 5.52 -2.00 -16.21
CA LYS A 146 6.89 -2.46 -15.88
C LYS A 146 7.73 -1.44 -15.12
N GLU A 147 7.35 -0.17 -15.11
CA GLU A 147 8.01 0.85 -14.27
C GLU A 147 7.62 0.73 -12.79
N TYR A 148 6.37 0.34 -12.50
CA TYR A 148 5.83 0.36 -11.14
C TYR A 148 6.60 -0.53 -10.15
N PRO A 149 7.06 -1.76 -10.48
CA PRO A 149 7.87 -2.55 -9.57
C PRO A 149 9.11 -1.80 -9.06
N GLY A 150 9.80 -1.06 -9.94
CA GLY A 150 10.94 -0.22 -9.56
C GLY A 150 10.54 0.95 -8.65
N ILE A 151 9.38 1.56 -8.89
CA ILE A 151 8.85 2.66 -8.06
C ILE A 151 8.48 2.15 -6.66
N TYR A 152 7.80 1.00 -6.57
CA TYR A 152 7.48 0.36 -5.28
C TYR A 152 8.76 -0.03 -4.53
N ALA A 153 9.75 -0.60 -5.21
CA ALA A 153 11.04 -0.94 -4.63
C ALA A 153 11.75 0.30 -4.06
N GLN A 154 11.78 1.40 -4.80
CA GLN A 154 12.38 2.66 -4.33
C GLN A 154 11.62 3.23 -3.12
N ALA A 155 10.29 3.21 -3.13
CA ALA A 155 9.49 3.64 -1.99
C ALA A 155 9.74 2.74 -0.75
N ALA A 156 9.94 1.44 -0.95
CA ALA A 156 10.30 0.53 0.12
C ALA A 156 11.69 0.84 0.72
N LEU A 157 12.69 1.10 -0.13
CA LEU A 157 14.02 1.54 0.32
C LEU A 157 13.92 2.85 1.11
N ASN A 158 13.12 3.80 0.65
CA ASN A 158 12.90 5.07 1.32
C ASN A 158 12.20 4.90 2.68
N ALA A 159 11.22 3.99 2.78
CA ALA A 159 10.59 3.67 4.05
C ALA A 159 11.60 3.03 5.04
N VAL A 160 12.43 2.10 4.58
CA VAL A 160 13.50 1.54 5.44
C VAL A 160 14.53 2.60 5.82
N LYS A 161 14.89 3.52 4.91
CA LYS A 161 15.74 4.69 5.19
C LYS A 161 15.13 5.60 6.25
N ALA A 162 13.81 5.80 6.23
CA ALA A 162 13.10 6.53 7.26
C ALA A 162 13.10 5.79 8.61
N GLY A 163 13.39 4.50 8.66
CA GLY A 163 13.42 3.73 9.91
C GLY A 163 12.17 2.87 10.13
N PHE A 164 11.32 2.66 9.12
CA PHE A 164 10.28 1.64 9.22
C PHE A 164 10.92 0.23 9.34
N ASP A 165 10.31 -0.63 10.15
CA ASP A 165 10.76 -2.01 10.33
C ASP A 165 10.59 -2.84 9.04
N GLY A 166 9.63 -2.45 8.22
CA GLY A 166 9.34 -3.02 6.91
C GLY A 166 8.21 -2.26 6.20
N VAL A 167 7.67 -2.88 5.16
CA VAL A 167 6.60 -2.32 4.34
C VAL A 167 5.46 -3.31 4.15
N GLU A 168 4.24 -2.77 4.03
CA GLU A 168 3.07 -3.50 3.59
C GLU A 168 2.64 -2.98 2.21
N ILE A 169 2.66 -3.83 1.19
CA ILE A 169 2.19 -3.50 -0.15
C ILE A 169 0.65 -3.56 -0.13
N ASN A 170 -0.01 -2.45 -0.49
CA ASN A 170 -1.47 -2.39 -0.54
C ASN A 170 -2.03 -3.00 -1.83
N GLY A 171 -2.32 -4.30 -1.78
CA GLY A 171 -2.99 -5.09 -2.81
C GLY A 171 -4.51 -5.19 -2.66
N ALA A 172 -5.13 -4.27 -1.93
CA ALA A 172 -6.50 -4.39 -1.44
C ALA A 172 -7.36 -3.16 -1.80
N HIS A 173 -8.64 -3.26 -1.47
CA HIS A 173 -9.61 -2.15 -1.43
C HIS A 173 -9.78 -1.38 -2.74
N GLY A 174 -9.57 -2.02 -3.88
CA GLY A 174 -9.80 -1.41 -5.19
C GLY A 174 -8.77 -0.38 -5.63
N HIS A 175 -7.58 -0.41 -5.03
CA HIS A 175 -6.42 0.36 -5.48
C HIS A 175 -5.68 -0.33 -6.62
N LEU A 176 -4.61 0.27 -7.15
CA LEU A 176 -4.04 -0.11 -8.45
C LEU A 176 -3.75 -1.62 -8.58
N LEU A 177 -3.11 -2.25 -7.59
CA LEU A 177 -2.81 -3.68 -7.65
C LEU A 177 -4.07 -4.56 -7.58
N ASP A 178 -5.08 -4.16 -6.81
CA ASP A 178 -6.38 -4.86 -6.73
C ASP A 178 -7.18 -4.68 -8.03
N GLN A 179 -7.05 -3.51 -8.68
CA GLN A 179 -7.64 -3.22 -10.00
C GLN A 179 -7.08 -4.15 -11.08
N PHE A 180 -5.81 -4.54 -11.00
CA PHE A 180 -5.24 -5.57 -11.89
C PHE A 180 -5.68 -6.99 -11.49
N THR A 181 -5.74 -7.28 -10.18
CA THR A 181 -6.07 -8.61 -9.67
C THR A 181 -7.49 -9.05 -10.05
N ARG A 182 -8.45 -8.12 -10.07
CA ARG A 182 -9.88 -8.43 -10.23
C ARG A 182 -10.40 -8.17 -11.64
N ASP A 183 -11.22 -9.10 -12.12
CA ASP A 183 -11.92 -9.00 -13.41
C ASP A 183 -12.93 -7.85 -13.49
N ALA A 184 -13.40 -7.33 -12.35
CA ALA A 184 -14.27 -6.16 -12.27
C ALA A 184 -13.61 -4.85 -12.77
N ALA A 185 -12.28 -4.77 -12.77
CA ALA A 185 -11.53 -3.60 -13.25
C ALA A 185 -10.49 -3.93 -14.32
N ASN A 186 -10.11 -5.20 -14.47
CA ASN A 186 -9.15 -5.66 -15.47
C ASN A 186 -9.84 -6.46 -16.58
N THR A 187 -10.11 -5.76 -17.68
CA THR A 187 -10.64 -6.30 -18.94
C THR A 187 -9.56 -6.46 -20.01
N ARG A 188 -8.27 -6.43 -19.62
CA ARG A 188 -7.15 -6.51 -20.56
C ARG A 188 -7.08 -7.88 -21.25
N THR A 189 -6.52 -7.89 -22.45
CA THR A 189 -6.30 -9.08 -23.28
C THR A 189 -4.83 -9.39 -23.53
N ASP A 190 -3.92 -8.62 -22.93
CA ASP A 190 -2.47 -8.83 -22.97
C ASP A 190 -1.98 -9.71 -21.80
N GLU A 191 -0.66 -9.78 -21.58
CA GLU A 191 -0.07 -10.60 -20.52
C GLU A 191 -0.45 -10.20 -19.08
N TYR A 192 -1.17 -9.08 -18.89
CA TYR A 192 -1.63 -8.59 -17.59
C TYR A 192 -3.13 -8.76 -17.36
N GLY A 193 -3.88 -9.42 -18.26
CA GLY A 193 -5.30 -9.75 -18.05
C GLY A 193 -5.78 -11.02 -18.75
N GLY A 194 -7.09 -11.23 -18.76
CA GLY A 194 -7.75 -12.36 -19.42
C GLY A 194 -7.75 -13.70 -18.66
N SER A 195 -6.70 -14.00 -17.88
CA SER A 195 -6.62 -15.19 -17.01
C SER A 195 -6.31 -14.84 -15.56
N ILE A 196 -6.46 -15.82 -14.65
CA ILE A 196 -6.08 -15.62 -13.23
C ILE A 196 -4.58 -15.32 -13.14
N GLU A 197 -3.76 -16.10 -13.82
CA GLU A 197 -2.29 -16.01 -13.84
C GLU A 197 -1.84 -14.64 -14.33
N ASN A 198 -2.47 -14.11 -15.38
CA ASN A 198 -2.14 -12.80 -15.93
C ASN A 198 -2.60 -11.66 -15.02
N ARG A 199 -3.78 -11.76 -14.41
CA ARG A 199 -4.29 -10.72 -13.49
C ARG A 199 -3.43 -10.58 -12.24
N VAL A 200 -2.85 -11.66 -11.74
CA VAL A 200 -1.95 -11.62 -10.57
C VAL A 200 -0.52 -11.27 -10.92
N ARG A 201 -0.14 -11.26 -12.21
CA ARG A 201 1.24 -11.02 -12.67
C ARG A 201 1.80 -9.71 -12.14
N PHE A 202 1.09 -8.60 -12.33
CA PHE A 202 1.57 -7.29 -11.89
C PHE A 202 1.75 -7.19 -10.36
N PRO A 203 0.77 -7.61 -9.52
CA PRO A 203 1.00 -7.76 -8.08
C PRO A 203 2.25 -8.58 -7.71
N LEU A 204 2.47 -9.72 -8.37
CA LEU A 204 3.63 -10.59 -8.09
C LEU A 204 4.96 -9.93 -8.49
N GLU A 205 5.02 -9.26 -9.63
CA GLU A 205 6.21 -8.48 -10.05
C GLU A 205 6.54 -7.38 -9.04
N VAL A 206 5.53 -6.71 -8.47
CA VAL A 206 5.72 -5.72 -7.41
C VAL A 206 6.22 -6.35 -6.11
N ILE A 207 5.64 -7.48 -5.70
CA ILE A 207 6.10 -8.23 -4.51
C ILE A 207 7.56 -8.64 -4.68
N GLU A 208 7.91 -9.23 -5.82
CA GLU A 208 9.29 -9.67 -6.12
C GLU A 208 10.28 -8.50 -6.04
N ALA A 209 9.95 -7.36 -6.66
CA ALA A 209 10.83 -6.19 -6.66
C ALA A 209 11.03 -5.61 -5.25
N VAL A 210 9.98 -5.53 -4.43
CA VAL A 210 10.07 -5.06 -3.05
C VAL A 210 10.86 -6.04 -2.18
N VAL A 211 10.59 -7.35 -2.30
CA VAL A 211 11.34 -8.40 -1.60
C VAL A 211 12.83 -8.34 -1.96
N LYS A 212 13.16 -8.15 -3.23
CA LYS A 212 14.55 -7.98 -3.69
C LYS A 212 15.21 -6.74 -3.08
N ALA A 213 14.45 -5.66 -2.90
CA ALA A 213 14.97 -4.39 -2.39
C ALA A 213 15.19 -4.38 -0.88
N VAL A 214 14.26 -4.93 -0.08
CA VAL A 214 14.30 -4.81 1.39
C VAL A 214 14.26 -6.14 2.15
N GLY A 215 14.12 -7.26 1.46
CA GLY A 215 14.02 -8.60 2.03
C GLY A 215 12.59 -9.05 2.31
N ALA A 216 12.35 -10.36 2.21
CA ALA A 216 11.04 -10.96 2.49
C ALA A 216 10.62 -10.77 3.95
N GLU A 217 11.58 -10.77 4.87
CA GLU A 217 11.34 -10.56 6.30
C GLU A 217 10.92 -9.13 6.66
N ARG A 218 11.00 -8.19 5.72
CA ARG A 218 10.53 -6.80 5.84
C ARG A 218 9.34 -6.50 4.92
N THR A 219 8.79 -7.50 4.25
CA THR A 219 7.74 -7.30 3.24
C THR A 219 6.46 -8.01 3.65
N ALA A 220 5.34 -7.29 3.64
CA ALA A 220 3.99 -7.83 3.79
C ALA A 220 3.15 -7.45 2.57
N TYR A 221 2.10 -8.21 2.30
CA TYR A 221 1.14 -7.94 1.23
C TYR A 221 -0.29 -8.02 1.77
N ARG A 222 -1.11 -7.00 1.50
CA ARG A 222 -2.49 -6.93 1.99
C ARG A 222 -3.49 -7.25 0.87
N ILE A 223 -4.47 -8.09 1.18
CA ILE A 223 -5.58 -8.45 0.28
C ILE A 223 -6.93 -8.24 0.96
N SER A 224 -7.99 -8.08 0.17
CA SER A 224 -9.37 -7.97 0.66
C SER A 224 -10.38 -8.74 -0.21
N PRO A 225 -10.30 -10.08 -0.31
CA PRO A 225 -10.92 -10.87 -1.38
C PRO A 225 -12.43 -10.67 -1.57
N TRP A 226 -13.15 -10.45 -0.47
CA TRP A 226 -14.61 -10.30 -0.47
C TRP A 226 -15.11 -8.86 -0.38
N ASN A 227 -14.20 -7.88 -0.31
CA ASN A 227 -14.60 -6.47 -0.21
C ASN A 227 -15.03 -5.94 -1.59
N GLY A 228 -16.25 -5.40 -1.67
CA GLY A 228 -16.82 -4.76 -2.86
C GLY A 228 -16.55 -3.26 -3.00
N PHE A 229 -15.86 -2.65 -2.03
CA PHE A 229 -15.48 -1.23 -2.07
C PHE A 229 -14.75 -0.87 -3.37
N GLN A 230 -15.04 0.32 -3.91
CA GLN A 230 -14.51 0.79 -5.21
C GLN A 230 -14.84 -0.14 -6.40
N ASP A 231 -16.06 -0.68 -6.40
CA ASP A 231 -16.62 -1.54 -7.43
C ASP A 231 -15.78 -2.81 -7.68
N MET A 232 -15.27 -3.42 -6.60
CA MET A 232 -14.39 -4.59 -6.65
C MET A 232 -15.11 -5.94 -6.48
N ASN A 233 -16.43 -5.97 -6.61
CA ASN A 233 -17.19 -7.21 -6.45
C ASN A 233 -16.79 -8.26 -7.51
N MET A 234 -16.39 -9.44 -7.06
CA MET A 234 -16.18 -10.61 -7.92
C MET A 234 -17.24 -11.65 -7.61
N LYS A 235 -17.73 -12.36 -8.64
CA LYS A 235 -18.67 -13.47 -8.44
C LYS A 235 -18.03 -14.59 -7.61
N GLU A 236 -16.80 -14.98 -7.97
CA GLU A 236 -16.03 -16.03 -7.33
C GLU A 236 -14.59 -15.54 -7.07
N PRO A 237 -14.32 -14.82 -5.95
CA PRO A 237 -12.98 -14.29 -5.69
C PRO A 237 -11.97 -15.39 -5.32
N LYS A 238 -12.43 -16.51 -4.74
CA LYS A 238 -11.57 -17.53 -4.13
C LYS A 238 -10.50 -18.08 -5.10
N PRO A 239 -10.79 -18.47 -6.36
CA PRO A 239 -9.75 -18.99 -7.26
C PRO A 239 -8.62 -17.99 -7.54
N THR A 240 -8.95 -16.72 -7.78
CA THR A 240 -7.96 -15.68 -8.07
C THR A 240 -7.05 -15.43 -6.86
N PHE A 241 -7.65 -15.23 -5.68
CA PHE A 241 -6.88 -14.93 -4.48
C PHE A 241 -6.15 -16.16 -3.92
N ALA A 242 -6.68 -17.38 -4.11
CA ALA A 242 -5.98 -18.61 -3.75
C ALA A 242 -4.75 -18.84 -4.64
N HIS A 243 -4.84 -18.52 -5.93
CA HIS A 243 -3.68 -18.54 -6.82
C HIS A 243 -2.66 -17.48 -6.42
N LEU A 244 -3.06 -16.22 -6.17
CA LEU A 244 -2.14 -15.19 -5.70
C LEU A 244 -1.40 -15.61 -4.42
N VAL A 245 -2.13 -16.09 -3.40
CA VAL A 245 -1.54 -16.49 -2.12
C VAL A 245 -0.64 -17.73 -2.24
N SER A 246 -0.86 -18.62 -3.22
CA SER A 246 0.02 -19.78 -3.41
C SER A 246 1.37 -19.44 -4.04
N GLN A 247 1.53 -18.23 -4.58
CA GLN A 247 2.77 -17.74 -5.20
C GLN A 247 3.63 -16.87 -4.27
N ILE A 248 3.14 -16.56 -3.05
CA ILE A 248 3.81 -15.72 -2.04
C ILE A 248 4.36 -16.59 -0.91
#